data_AF-A0A660U9R7-F1
#
_entry.id   AF-A0A660U9R7-F1
#
_cell.length_a   1.000
_cell.length_b   1.000
_cell.length_c   1.000
_cell.angle_alpha   90.00
_cell.angle_beta   90.00
_cell.angle_gamma   90.00
#
_symmetry.space_group_name_H-M   'P 1'
#
loop_
_entity.id
_entity.type
_entity.pdbx_description
1 polymer ?
#
loop_
_entity_poly.entity_id
_entity_poly.type
_entity_poly.pdbx_seq_one_letter_code
_entity_poly.pdbx_strand_id
1 'polypeptide(L)'
;MPVTKEKMKAFGARLKEARENSGLSTKELAKILNKDPGTLRNYETGNYLPSIKTLIEIIEVLKVNPDYILAPLVEIDIDDELNKILEKVKRIYKSEGDRKAIKTLINRYRLPEEDVNV
;
A
#
# COMPACT_ATOMS: atom_id res chain seq x y z
N MET A 1 3.65 -15.80 11.52
CA MET A 1 4.02 -14.83 12.58
C MET A 1 2.88 -13.85 12.78
N PRO A 2 2.58 -13.41 14.02
CA PRO A 2 1.58 -12.37 14.25
C PRO A 2 2.04 -11.01 13.71
N VAL A 3 1.11 -10.24 13.17
CA VAL A 3 1.38 -8.85 12.73
C VAL A 3 1.77 -8.01 13.94
N THR A 4 2.90 -7.29 13.84
CA THR A 4 3.36 -6.42 14.94
C THR A 4 2.58 -5.11 14.98
N LYS A 5 2.54 -4.46 16.15
CA LYS A 5 1.90 -3.15 16.33
C LYS A 5 2.47 -2.06 15.41
N GLU A 6 3.77 -2.11 15.17
CA GLU A 6 4.45 -1.18 14.25
C GLU A 6 3.95 -1.35 12.81
N LYS A 7 3.83 -2.59 12.33
CA LYS A 7 3.27 -2.91 11.01
C LYS A 7 1.81 -2.46 10.88
N MET A 8 0.99 -2.65 11.92
CA MET A 8 -0.39 -2.16 11.94
C MET A 8 -0.46 -0.63 11.85
N LYS A 9 0.43 0.08 12.55
CA LYS A 9 0.50 1.55 12.48
C LYS A 9 0.91 2.04 11.09
N ALA A 10 1.85 1.37 10.45
CA ALA A 10 2.28 1.68 9.09
C ALA A 10 1.18 1.39 8.06
N PHE A 11 0.45 0.28 8.20
CA PHE A 11 -0.77 0.01 7.41
C PHE A 11 -1.80 1.14 7.57
N GLY A 12 -2.11 1.51 8.81
CA GLY A 12 -3.09 2.56 9.09
C GLY A 12 -2.72 3.91 8.49
N ALA A 13 -1.43 4.26 8.54
CA ALA A 13 -0.91 5.47 7.91
C ALA A 13 -1.11 5.47 6.39
N ARG A 14 -0.87 4.35 5.70
CA ARG A 14 -1.11 4.23 4.26
C ARG A 14 -2.58 4.26 3.89
N LEU A 15 -3.44 3.65 4.70
CA LEU A 15 -4.89 3.76 4.53
C LEU A 15 -5.35 5.21 4.64
N LYS A 16 -4.83 5.94 5.65
CA LYS A 16 -5.13 7.36 5.83
C LYS A 16 -4.70 8.19 4.62
N GLU A 17 -3.47 7.98 4.14
CA GLU A 17 -2.92 8.67 2.97
C GLU A 17 -3.74 8.37 1.71
N ALA A 18 -4.08 7.10 1.46
CA ALA A 18 -4.95 6.69 0.37
C ALA A 18 -6.30 7.42 0.41
N ARG A 19 -6.94 7.46 1.59
CA ARG A 19 -8.21 8.19 1.77
C ARG A 19 -8.08 9.68 1.45
N GLU A 20 -7.01 10.32 1.94
CA GLU A 20 -6.75 11.75 1.75
C GLU A 20 -6.49 12.06 0.27
N ASN A 21 -5.77 11.20 -0.45
CA ASN A 21 -5.54 11.31 -1.88
C ASN A 21 -6.84 11.15 -2.70
N SER A 22 -7.80 10.35 -2.22
CA SER A 22 -9.14 10.26 -2.81
C SER A 22 -10.05 11.45 -2.44
N GLY A 23 -9.57 12.44 -1.68
CA GLY A 23 -10.33 13.63 -1.30
C GLY A 23 -11.44 13.40 -0.27
N LEU A 24 -11.47 12.23 0.39
CA LEU A 24 -12.51 11.86 1.35
C LEU A 24 -12.08 12.20 2.78
N SER A 25 -13.00 12.71 3.59
CA SER A 25 -12.84 12.76 5.04
C SER A 25 -13.06 11.37 5.67
N THR A 26 -12.56 11.17 6.90
CA THR A 26 -12.83 9.94 7.67
C THR A 26 -14.33 9.68 7.80
N LYS A 27 -15.16 10.72 7.96
CA LYS A 27 -16.62 10.53 8.09
C LYS A 27 -17.25 10.05 6.79
N GLU A 28 -16.80 10.56 5.65
CA GLU A 28 -17.32 10.19 4.33
C GLU A 28 -16.96 8.75 3.98
N LEU A 29 -15.69 8.37 4.12
CA LEU A 29 -15.28 6.99 3.86
C LEU A 29 -15.99 6.00 4.80
N ALA A 30 -16.10 6.32 6.10
CA ALA A 30 -16.81 5.48 7.05
C ALA A 30 -18.30 5.31 6.66
N LYS A 31 -18.95 6.39 6.21
CA LYS A 31 -20.33 6.34 5.72
C LYS A 31 -20.47 5.45 4.48
N ILE A 32 -19.56 5.56 3.51
CA ILE A 32 -19.57 4.72 2.29
C ILE A 32 -19.43 3.24 2.66
N LEU A 33 -18.54 2.92 3.62
CA LEU A 33 -18.29 1.55 4.08
C LEU A 33 -19.33 1.01 5.09
N ASN A 34 -20.35 1.81 5.40
CA ASN A 34 -21.33 1.54 6.44
C ASN A 34 -20.65 1.16 7.78
N LYS A 35 -19.73 2.02 8.25
CA LYS A 35 -18.96 1.89 9.49
C LYS A 35 -19.07 3.16 10.32
N ASP A 36 -18.77 3.04 11.61
CA ASP A 36 -18.60 4.20 12.49
C ASP A 36 -17.28 4.94 12.17
N PRO A 37 -17.24 6.28 12.18
CA PRO A 37 -16.00 7.04 11.96
C PRO A 37 -14.87 6.70 12.94
N GLY A 38 -15.20 6.31 14.16
CA GLY A 38 -14.24 5.82 15.15
C GLY A 38 -13.63 4.47 14.76
N THR A 39 -14.40 3.58 14.14
CA THR A 39 -13.89 2.33 13.56
C THR A 39 -12.86 2.62 12.47
N LEU A 40 -13.17 3.51 11.53
CA LEU A 40 -12.22 3.88 10.48
C LEU A 40 -10.96 4.56 11.07
N ARG A 41 -11.13 5.45 12.05
CA ARG A 41 -9.99 6.07 12.75
C ARG A 41 -9.11 5.03 13.43
N ASN A 42 -9.69 4.00 14.04
CA ASN A 42 -8.91 2.92 14.66
C ASN A 42 -8.09 2.12 13.63
N TYR A 43 -8.63 1.92 12.42
CA TYR A 43 -7.85 1.36 11.32
C TYR A 43 -6.69 2.28 10.94
N GLU A 44 -6.96 3.58 10.74
CA GLU A 44 -5.96 4.58 10.34
C GLU A 44 -4.86 4.80 11.39
N THR A 45 -5.14 4.58 12.66
CA THR A 45 -4.14 4.68 13.74
C THR A 45 -3.45 3.35 14.04
N GLY A 46 -3.84 2.26 13.39
CA GLY A 46 -3.28 0.92 13.62
C GLY A 46 -3.64 0.31 14.98
N ASN A 47 -4.79 0.69 15.55
CA ASN A 47 -5.29 0.09 16.80
C ASN A 47 -5.74 -1.35 16.58
N TYR A 48 -6.38 -1.61 15.44
CA TYR A 48 -6.68 -2.95 14.93
C TYR A 48 -6.80 -2.90 13.40
N LEU A 49 -6.76 -4.06 12.76
CA LEU A 49 -6.92 -4.20 11.31
C LEU A 49 -8.39 -4.39 10.92
N PRO A 50 -8.79 -3.95 9.71
CA PRO A 50 -10.07 -4.34 9.15
C PRO A 50 -10.13 -5.84 8.88
N SER A 51 -11.34 -6.40 8.80
CA SER A 51 -11.53 -7.75 8.25
C SER A 51 -11.17 -7.76 6.77
N ILE A 52 -10.85 -8.93 6.20
CA ILE A 52 -10.55 -9.07 4.77
C ILE A 52 -11.67 -8.49 3.89
N LYS A 53 -12.94 -8.78 4.25
CA LYS A 53 -14.09 -8.20 3.55
C LYS A 53 -14.07 -6.66 3.58
N THR A 54 -13.86 -6.07 4.75
CA THR A 54 -13.83 -4.60 4.89
C THR A 54 -12.61 -4.00 4.16
N LEU A 55 -11.48 -4.71 4.13
CA LEU A 55 -10.30 -4.29 3.38
C LEU A 55 -10.57 -4.24 1.87
N ILE A 56 -11.25 -5.25 1.32
CA ILE A 56 -11.66 -5.26 -0.09
C ILE A 56 -12.57 -4.06 -0.39
N GLU A 57 -13.60 -3.83 0.44
CA GLU A 57 -14.49 -2.67 0.30
C GLU A 57 -13.72 -1.33 0.34
N ILE A 58 -12.74 -1.20 1.24
CA ILE A 58 -11.86 -0.02 1.33
C ILE A 58 -11.08 0.18 0.02
N ILE A 59 -10.46 -0.88 -0.48
CA ILE A 59 -9.62 -0.85 -1.69
C ILE A 59 -10.46 -0.45 -2.90
N GLU A 60 -11.65 -1.03 -3.06
CA GLU A 60 -12.58 -0.73 -4.14
C GLU A 60 -13.07 0.73 -4.10
N VAL A 61 -13.44 1.23 -2.91
CA VAL A 61 -13.92 2.62 -2.73
C VAL A 61 -12.81 3.63 -3.00
N LEU A 62 -11.59 3.36 -2.51
CA LEU A 62 -10.45 4.26 -2.66
C LEU A 62 -9.76 4.13 -4.02
N LYS A 63 -10.06 3.06 -4.78
CA LYS A 63 -9.44 2.73 -6.07
C LYS A 63 -7.91 2.68 -6.01
N VAL A 64 -7.38 2.15 -4.90
CA VAL A 64 -5.94 2.07 -4.69
C VAL A 64 -5.41 0.66 -4.89
N ASN A 65 -4.17 0.54 -5.34
CA ASN A 65 -3.53 -0.77 -5.45
C ASN A 65 -3.41 -1.46 -4.06
N PRO A 66 -3.88 -2.72 -3.90
CA PRO A 66 -3.79 -3.46 -2.64
C PRO A 66 -2.37 -3.52 -2.04
N ASP A 67 -1.35 -3.67 -2.88
CA ASP A 67 0.06 -3.74 -2.47
C ASP A 67 0.48 -2.47 -1.74
N TYR A 68 -0.06 -1.31 -2.13
CA TYR A 68 0.24 -0.06 -1.46
C TYR A 68 -0.24 -0.11 0.00
N ILE A 69 -1.50 -0.48 0.25
CA ILE A 69 -2.01 -0.55 1.63
C ILE A 69 -1.36 -1.71 2.40
N LEU A 70 -1.13 -2.86 1.75
CA LEU A 70 -0.70 -4.10 2.39
C LEU A 70 0.81 -4.24 2.61
N ALA A 71 1.67 -3.53 1.87
CA ALA A 71 3.12 -3.75 1.98
C ALA A 71 3.68 -3.68 3.41
N PRO A 72 3.16 -2.84 4.34
CA PRO A 72 3.67 -2.85 5.71
C PRO A 72 3.37 -4.15 6.47
N LEU A 73 2.34 -4.90 6.08
CA LEU A 73 1.93 -6.15 6.71
C LEU A 73 2.68 -7.36 6.15
N VAL A 74 3.16 -7.26 4.91
CA VAL A 74 3.82 -8.35 4.20
C VAL A 74 5.33 -8.17 4.29
N GLU A 75 6.02 -9.15 4.88
CA GLU A 75 7.45 -9.30 4.62
C GLU A 75 7.59 -9.90 3.23
N ILE A 76 8.16 -9.14 2.30
CA ILE A 76 8.70 -9.74 1.08
C ILE A 76 9.94 -10.49 1.55
N ASP A 77 9.84 -11.82 1.61
CA ASP A 77 11.03 -12.65 1.75
C ASP A 77 11.82 -12.52 0.46
N ILE A 78 12.77 -11.60 0.46
CA ILE A 78 13.71 -11.45 -0.65
C ILE A 78 14.69 -12.61 -0.48
N ASP A 79 14.44 -13.70 -1.18
CA ASP A 79 15.33 -14.83 -1.18
C ASP A 79 16.73 -14.47 -1.71
N ASP A 80 17.69 -15.37 -1.48
CA ASP A 80 19.08 -15.18 -1.88
C ASP A 80 19.25 -15.01 -3.39
N GLU A 81 18.32 -15.54 -4.20
CA GLU A 81 18.38 -15.43 -5.66
C GLU A 81 18.01 -14.02 -6.12
N LEU A 82 16.93 -13.46 -5.58
CA LEU A 82 16.50 -12.10 -5.85
C LEU A 82 17.54 -11.07 -5.36
N ASN A 83 18.16 -11.31 -4.20
CA ASN A 83 19.27 -10.49 -3.71
C ASN A 83 20.48 -10.51 -4.66
N LYS A 84 20.85 -11.69 -5.19
CA LYS A 84 21.93 -11.80 -6.18
C LYS A 84 21.60 -11.04 -7.46
N ILE A 85 20.37 -11.11 -7.93
CA ILE A 85 19.92 -10.34 -9.10
C ILE A 85 20.03 -8.84 -8.82
N LEU A 86 19.55 -8.39 -7.66
CA LEU A 86 19.62 -6.98 -7.27
C LEU A 86 21.07 -6.47 -7.22
N GLU A 87 22.00 -7.27 -6.67
CA GLU A 87 23.42 -6.91 -6.64
C GLU A 87 24.05 -6.86 -8.04
N LYS A 88 23.66 -7.76 -8.95
CA LYS A 88 24.07 -7.68 -10.36
C LYS A 88 23.55 -6.41 -11.03
N VAL A 89 22.28 -6.08 -10.83
CA VAL A 89 21.64 -4.88 -11.37
C VAL A 89 22.33 -3.61 -10.86
N LYS A 90 22.61 -3.50 -9.55
CA LYS A 90 23.34 -2.37 -8.96
C LYS A 90 24.76 -2.20 -9.53
N ARG A 91 25.42 -3.30 -9.91
CA ARG A 91 26.75 -3.26 -10.56
C ARG A 91 26.68 -2.79 -12.00
N ILE A 92 25.59 -3.05 -12.72
CA ILE A 92 25.40 -2.57 -14.10
C ILE A 92 25.01 -1.10 -14.09
N TYR A 93 24.11 -0.71 -13.20
CA TYR A 93 23.48 0.61 -13.14
C TYR A 93 23.97 1.39 -11.93
N LYS A 94 25.21 1.89 -12.01
CA LYS A 94 25.92 2.54 -10.89
C LYS A 94 25.62 4.03 -10.77
N SER A 95 25.28 4.69 -11.88
CA SER A 95 25.18 6.15 -11.90
C SER A 95 23.86 6.65 -11.30
N GLU A 96 23.85 7.89 -10.84
CA GLU A 96 22.64 8.57 -10.38
C GLU A 96 21.57 8.64 -11.49
N GLY A 97 22.01 8.81 -12.74
CA GLY A 97 21.16 8.80 -13.93
C GLY A 97 20.45 7.44 -14.13
N ASP A 98 21.19 6.33 -14.01
CA ASP A 98 20.62 4.99 -14.17
C ASP A 98 19.59 4.68 -13.08
N ARG A 99 19.90 5.04 -11.83
CA ARG A 99 18.95 4.87 -10.71
C ARG A 99 17.67 5.66 -10.94
N LYS A 100 17.78 6.88 -11.47
CA LYS A 100 16.62 7.71 -11.82
C LYS A 100 15.81 7.07 -12.95
N ALA A 101 16.47 6.58 -14.00
CA ALA A 101 15.82 5.90 -15.11
C ALA A 101 15.11 4.61 -14.67
N ILE A 102 15.74 3.78 -13.82
CA ILE A 102 15.14 2.57 -13.25
C ILE A 102 13.93 2.93 -12.39
N LYS A 103 14.02 3.94 -11.53
CA LYS A 103 12.85 4.43 -10.76
C LYS A 103 11.72 4.87 -11.68
N THR A 104 12.03 5.59 -12.76
CA THR A 104 11.02 5.99 -13.76
C THR A 104 10.40 4.78 -14.46
N LEU A 105 11.19 3.76 -14.82
CA LEU A 105 10.69 2.53 -15.44
C LEU A 105 9.81 1.73 -14.48
N ILE A 106 10.25 1.52 -13.25
CA ILE A 106 9.45 0.84 -12.21
C ILE A 106 8.12 1.58 -12.02
N ASN A 107 8.15 2.91 -11.92
CA ASN A 107 6.92 3.70 -11.78
C ASN A 107 6.02 3.65 -13.03
N ARG A 108 6.60 3.46 -14.22
CA ARG A 108 5.84 3.33 -15.48
C ARG A 108 5.14 1.97 -15.61
N TYR A 109 5.79 0.90 -15.17
CA TYR A 109 5.25 -0.47 -15.25
C TYR A 109 4.54 -0.94 -13.99
N ARG A 110 4.60 -0.15 -12.91
CA ARG A 110 3.62 -0.24 -11.82
C ARG A 110 2.27 0.09 -12.46
N LEU A 111 1.37 -0.90 -12.53
CA LEU A 111 0.08 -0.79 -13.22
C LEU A 111 -0.52 0.60 -12.99
N PRO A 112 -0.82 1.37 -14.06
CA PRO A 112 -1.61 2.59 -13.90
C PRO A 112 -2.96 2.19 -13.26
N GLU A 113 -3.49 3.01 -12.36
CA GLU A 113 -4.76 2.78 -11.67
C GLU A 113 -6.00 2.82 -12.59
N GLU A 114 -5.80 2.73 -13.91
CA GLU A 114 -6.82 2.77 -14.94
C GLU A 114 -6.77 1.46 -15.73
N ASP A 115 -7.54 0.46 -15.28
CA ASP A 115 -8.20 -0.60 -16.09
C ASP A 115 -8.79 -1.71 -15.19
N VAL A 116 -9.52 -1.31 -14.14
CA VAL A 116 -10.50 -2.20 -13.49
C VAL A 116 -11.86 -1.50 -13.51
N ASN A 117 -12.36 -1.31 -14.72
CA ASN A 117 -13.78 -1.08 -14.99
C ASN A 117 -14.23 -2.14 -16.00
N VAL A 118 -14.55 -3.33 -15.49
CA VAL A 118 -15.51 -4.26 -16.09
C VAL A 118 -16.34 -4.84 -14.95
#